data_AF-A0A2V7IYX8-F1
#
_entry.id   AF-A0A2V7IYX8-F1
#
_cell.length_a   1.000
_cell.length_b   1.000
_cell.length_c   1.000
_cell.angle_alpha   90.00
_cell.angle_beta   90.00
_cell.angle_gamma   90.00
#
_symmetry.space_group_name_H-M   'P 1'
#
loop_
_entity.id
_entity.type
_entity.pdbx_description
1 polymer ?
#
loop_
_entity_poly.entity_id
_entity_poly.type
_entity_poly.pdbx_seq_one_letter_code
_entity_poly.pdbx_strand_id
1 'polypeptide(L)'
;MRELSPIVRAVLDARDEAIVIVDARGGTLYLNAAARATQPQAHTPSQFMARGGRAVLLRLGEGVLGEVIIVPRASCQTWADQERAAIQETLQQTGGNCAETARRLGISRTTLWRRLKAERS
;
A
#
# COMPACT_ATOMS: atom_id res chain seq x y z
N MET A 1 -0.59 13.18 -27.39
CA MET A 1 -1.10 12.57 -26.14
C MET A 1 -0.52 11.16 -26.08
N ARG A 2 0.58 10.94 -25.33
CA ARG A 2 1.18 9.60 -25.24
C ARG A 2 0.39 8.82 -24.20
N GLU A 3 -0.58 8.03 -24.65
CA GLU A 3 -1.30 7.11 -23.77
C GLU A 3 -0.35 6.01 -23.27
N LEU A 4 -0.52 5.61 -22.01
CA LEU A 4 0.26 4.52 -21.43
C LEU A 4 -0.06 3.21 -22.14
N SER A 5 0.96 2.38 -22.37
CA SER A 5 0.77 1.03 -22.91
C SER A 5 -0.24 0.24 -22.06
N PRO A 6 -1.10 -0.61 -22.67
CA PRO A 6 -2.08 -1.42 -21.93
C PRO A 6 -1.46 -2.26 -20.81
N ILE A 7 -0.25 -2.79 -21.02
CA ILE A 7 0.48 -3.58 -20.02
C ILE A 7 0.86 -2.70 -18.82
N VAL A 8 1.41 -1.52 -19.08
CA VAL A 8 1.81 -0.57 -18.02
C VAL A 8 0.59 -0.16 -17.21
N ARG A 9 -0.52 0.13 -17.88
CA ARG A 9 -1.78 0.48 -17.23
C ARG A 9 -2.29 -0.64 -16.33
N ALA A 10 -2.27 -1.89 -16.81
CA ALA A 10 -2.66 -3.05 -16.01
C ALA A 10 -1.78 -3.24 -14.77
N VAL A 11 -0.45 -3.07 -14.90
CA VAL A 11 0.48 -3.16 -13.76
C VAL A 11 0.18 -2.08 -12.71
N LEU A 12 -0.07 -0.85 -13.14
CA LEU A 12 -0.39 0.25 -12.24
C LEU A 12 -1.77 0.09 -11.58
N ASP A 13 -2.79 -0.35 -12.34
CA ASP A 13 -4.14 -0.63 -11.83
C ASP A 13 -4.16 -1.83 -10.86
N ALA A 14 -3.25 -2.80 -11.01
CA ALA A 14 -3.10 -3.93 -10.08
C ALA A 14 -2.42 -3.55 -8.75
N ARG A 15 -1.97 -2.30 -8.59
CA ARG A 15 -1.36 -1.82 -7.35
C ARG A 15 -2.41 -1.26 -6.41
N ASP A 16 -2.29 -1.67 -5.15
CA ASP A 16 -3.13 -1.21 -4.05
C ASP A 16 -2.83 0.25 -3.68
N GLU A 17 -1.62 0.74 -3.94
CA GLU A 17 -1.25 2.14 -3.67
C GLU A 17 -1.96 3.08 -4.65
N ALA A 18 -2.36 4.27 -4.18
CA ALA A 18 -2.91 5.28 -5.07
C ALA A 18 -1.76 5.93 -5.86
N ILE A 19 -1.72 5.68 -7.17
CA ILE A 19 -0.69 6.18 -8.08
C ILE A 19 -1.31 7.19 -9.03
N VAL A 20 -0.69 8.37 -9.09
CA VAL A 20 -1.05 9.46 -9.99
C VAL A 20 0.15 9.80 -10.85
N ILE A 21 -0.03 9.92 -12.16
CA ILE A 21 1.00 10.41 -13.07
C ILE A 21 0.56 11.79 -13.56
N VAL A 22 1.48 12.74 -13.48
CA VAL A 22 1.27 14.15 -13.78
C VAL A 22 2.26 14.56 -14.87
N ASP A 23 1.81 15.35 -15.83
CA ASP A 23 2.68 15.96 -16.84
C ASP A 23 3.61 17.01 -16.21
N ALA A 24 4.65 17.43 -16.93
CA ALA A 24 5.55 18.52 -16.53
C ALA A 24 4.81 19.86 -16.26
N ARG A 25 3.57 20.00 -16.75
CA ARG A 25 2.70 21.17 -16.54
C ARG A 25 1.81 21.06 -15.30
N GLY A 26 1.90 19.99 -14.52
CA GLY A 26 1.05 19.76 -13.35
C GLY A 26 -0.34 19.19 -13.65
N GLY A 27 -0.62 18.84 -14.92
CA GLY A 27 -1.88 18.21 -15.32
C GLY A 27 -1.86 16.70 -15.11
N THR A 28 -2.92 16.14 -14.53
CA THR A 28 -3.03 14.69 -14.30
C THR A 28 -3.15 13.93 -15.62
N LEU A 29 -2.14 13.11 -15.94
CA LEU A 29 -2.09 12.25 -17.13
C LEU A 29 -2.75 10.89 -16.88
N TYR A 30 -2.61 10.35 -15.68
CA TYR A 30 -3.16 9.04 -15.34
C TYR A 30 -3.40 8.88 -13.84
N LEU A 31 -4.43 8.10 -13.50
CA LEU A 31 -4.80 7.69 -12.16
C LEU A 31 -5.02 6.18 -12.19
N ASN A 32 -4.43 5.43 -11.28
CA ASN A 32 -4.73 4.00 -11.17
C ASN A 32 -6.04 3.72 -10.42
N ALA A 33 -6.47 2.46 -10.38
CA ALA A 33 -7.72 2.02 -9.77
C ALA A 33 -7.85 2.44 -8.30
N ALA A 34 -6.78 2.28 -7.52
CA ALA A 34 -6.74 2.71 -6.12
C ALA A 34 -6.89 4.24 -5.98
N ALA A 35 -6.21 5.04 -6.81
CA ALA A 35 -6.35 6.49 -6.79
C ALA A 35 -7.79 6.94 -7.12
N ARG A 36 -8.43 6.32 -8.13
CA ARG A 36 -9.83 6.60 -8.50
C ARG A 36 -10.81 6.23 -7.39
N ALA A 37 -10.60 5.10 -6.72
CA ALA A 37 -11.46 4.64 -5.62
C ALA A 37 -11.40 5.54 -4.39
N THR A 38 -10.27 6.25 -4.18
CA THR A 38 -10.11 7.06 -2.97
C THR A 38 -10.69 8.47 -3.09
N GLN A 39 -10.81 9.01 -4.30
CA GLN A 39 -11.38 10.35 -4.51
C GLN A 39 -11.93 10.49 -5.94
N PRO A 40 -13.26 10.39 -6.12
CA PRO A 40 -13.88 10.48 -7.44
C PRO A 40 -14.05 11.92 -7.98
N GLN A 41 -13.77 12.95 -7.17
CA GLN A 41 -14.13 14.34 -7.51
C GLN A 41 -13.00 15.37 -7.49
N ALA A 42 -11.81 15.04 -6.96
CA ALA A 42 -10.69 15.97 -6.94
C ALA A 42 -9.37 15.22 -7.19
N HIS A 43 -8.73 15.56 -8.31
CA HIS A 43 -7.55 14.86 -8.84
C HIS A 43 -6.30 15.74 -8.79
N THR A 44 -6.30 16.76 -7.93
CA THR A 44 -5.21 17.74 -7.87
C THR A 44 -4.00 17.12 -7.15
N PRO A 45 -2.79 17.26 -7.70
CA PRO A 45 -1.53 16.81 -7.08
C PRO A 45 -1.39 17.16 -5.59
N SER A 46 -1.81 18.37 -5.19
CA SER A 46 -1.73 18.87 -3.82
C SER A 46 -2.50 18.02 -2.78
N GLN A 47 -3.62 17.40 -3.17
CA GLN A 47 -4.40 16.55 -2.27
C GLN A 47 -3.72 15.21 -2.02
N PHE A 48 -3.07 14.65 -3.05
CA PHE A 48 -2.28 13.44 -2.91
C PHE A 48 -1.04 13.68 -2.03
N MET A 49 -0.40 14.85 -2.15
CA MET A 49 0.69 15.25 -1.26
C MET A 49 0.26 15.38 0.20
N ALA A 50 -0.90 15.98 0.46
CA ALA A 50 -1.43 16.13 1.83
C ALA A 50 -1.66 14.79 2.56
N ARG A 51 -1.81 13.68 1.81
CA ARG A 51 -1.96 12.32 2.34
C ARG A 51 -0.64 11.58 2.56
N GLY A 52 0.49 12.28 2.47
CA GLY A 52 1.82 11.67 2.55
C GLY A 52 2.28 11.05 1.23
N GLY A 53 1.71 11.53 0.11
CA GLY A 53 2.17 11.18 -1.23
C GLY A 53 3.65 11.50 -1.42
N ARG A 54 4.36 10.58 -2.06
CA ARG A 54 5.75 10.78 -2.49
C ARG A 54 5.76 11.08 -3.97
N ALA A 55 6.30 12.26 -4.31
CA ALA A 55 6.55 12.66 -5.68
C ALA A 55 7.89 12.08 -6.19
N VAL A 56 7.87 11.48 -7.37
CA VAL A 56 9.04 10.96 -8.07
C VAL A 56 9.04 11.53 -9.48
N LEU A 57 10.11 12.26 -9.83
CA LEU A 57 10.27 12.80 -11.18
C LEU A 57 10.57 11.68 -12.17
N LEU A 58 9.75 11.57 -13.21
CA LEU A 58 9.99 10.69 -14.36
C LEU A 58 10.99 11.37 -15.29
N ARG A 59 12.18 10.81 -15.40
CA ARG A 59 13.21 11.24 -16.34
C ARG A 59 13.37 10.20 -17.45
N LEU A 60 13.46 10.65 -18.70
CA LEU A 60 13.84 9.83 -19.84
C LEU A 60 15.04 10.49 -20.53
N GLY A 61 16.22 9.90 -20.32
CA GLY A 61 17.48 10.56 -20.66
C GLY A 61 17.63 11.85 -19.85
N GLU A 62 17.93 12.96 -20.53
CA GLU A 62 18.05 14.29 -19.92
C GLU A 62 16.71 15.05 -19.83
N GLY A 63 15.62 14.48 -20.35
CA GLY A 63 14.30 15.11 -20.34
C GLY A 63 13.45 14.75 -19.12
N VAL A 64 12.74 15.72 -18.57
CA VAL A 64 11.68 15.51 -17.56
C VAL A 64 10.38 15.17 -18.30
N LEU A 65 9.89 13.94 -18.13
CA LEU A 65 8.62 13.47 -18.70
C LEU A 65 7.41 13.85 -17.85
N GLY A 66 7.61 14.08 -16.55
CA GLY A 66 6.53 14.36 -15.61
C GLY A 66 6.87 13.94 -14.20
N GLU A 67 5.85 13.86 -13.36
CA GLU A 67 5.94 13.51 -11.95
C GLU A 67 4.95 12.38 -11.63
N VAL A 68 5.41 11.35 -10.92
CA VAL A 68 4.53 10.34 -10.33
C VAL A 68 4.36 10.64 -8.86
N ILE A 69 3.12 10.70 -8.41
CA ILE A 69 2.77 10.82 -7.01
C ILE A 69 2.24 9.47 -6.55
N ILE A 70 2.96 8.85 -5.61
CA ILE A 70 2.58 7.58 -5.00
C ILE A 70 2.10 7.89 -3.60
N VAL A 71 0.81 7.70 -3.35
CA VAL A 71 0.23 7.78 -2.01
C VAL A 71 0.17 6.36 -1.47
N PRO A 72 0.99 6.02 -0.45
CA PRO A 72 0.86 4.74 0.22
C PRO A 72 -0.55 4.65 0.78
N ARG A 73 -1.16 3.46 0.74
CA ARG A 73 -2.38 3.26 1.50
C ARG A 73 -2.05 3.61 2.94
N ALA A 74 -2.77 4.59 3.52
CA ALA A 74 -2.91 4.64 4.97
C ALA A 74 -3.37 3.24 5.33
N SER A 75 -2.52 2.49 6.03
CA SER A 75 -2.78 1.09 6.34
C SER A 75 -4.08 1.04 7.11
N CYS A 76 -5.19 0.81 6.41
CA CYS A 76 -6.37 0.19 7.00
C CYS A 76 -6.05 -1.29 7.22
N GLN A 77 -4.84 -1.60 7.70
CA GLN A 77 -4.68 -2.82 8.46
C GLN A 77 -5.56 -2.54 9.67
N THR A 78 -6.74 -3.14 9.65
CA THR A 78 -7.57 -3.17 10.85
C THR A 78 -6.66 -3.63 11.99
N TRP A 79 -6.93 -3.20 13.22
CA TRP A 79 -6.13 -3.66 14.37
C TRP A 79 -5.94 -5.19 14.37
N ALA A 80 -6.93 -5.92 13.86
CA ALA A 80 -6.85 -7.34 13.59
C ALA A 80 -5.76 -7.73 12.58
N ASP A 81 -5.64 -7.07 11.42
CA ASP A 81 -4.61 -7.38 10.42
C ASP A 81 -3.19 -7.07 10.91
N GLN A 82 -2.99 -5.98 11.66
CA GLN A 82 -1.69 -5.69 12.28
C GLN A 82 -1.33 -6.73 13.33
N GLU A 83 -2.30 -7.09 14.17
CA GLU A 83 -2.10 -8.09 15.21
C GLU A 83 -1.81 -9.48 14.62
N ARG A 84 -2.47 -9.84 13.51
CA ARG A 84 -2.18 -11.07 12.75
C ARG A 84 -0.77 -11.04 12.17
N ALA A 85 -0.38 -9.95 11.54
CA ALA A 85 0.97 -9.79 10.99
C ALA A 85 2.04 -9.92 12.10
N ALA A 86 1.83 -9.29 13.26
CA ALA A 86 2.73 -9.41 14.41
C ALA A 86 2.80 -10.85 14.95
N ILE A 87 1.67 -11.56 15.02
CA ILE A 87 1.63 -12.97 15.44
C ILE A 87 2.41 -13.86 14.47
N GLN A 88 2.19 -13.69 13.16
CA GLN A 88 2.86 -14.49 12.13
C GLN A 88 4.36 -14.21 12.06
N GLU A 89 4.77 -12.95 12.17
CA GLU A 89 6.18 -12.57 12.21
C GLU A 89 6.87 -13.19 13.43
N THR A 90 6.26 -13.08 14.61
CA THR A 90 6.83 -13.65 15.85
C THR A 90 6.88 -15.18 15.80
N LEU A 91 5.88 -15.83 15.19
CA LEU A 91 5.89 -17.28 14.96
C LEU A 91 7.04 -17.69 14.03
N GLN A 92 7.29 -16.95 12.95
CA GLN A 92 8.43 -17.22 12.06
C GLN A 92 9.77 -17.05 12.80
N GLN A 93 9.93 -15.96 13.56
CA GLN A 93 11.15 -15.69 14.33
C GLN A 93 11.43 -16.73 15.41
N THR A 94 10.40 -17.39 15.94
CA THR A 94 10.52 -18.43 16.99
C THR A 94 10.45 -19.85 16.44
N GLY A 95 10.42 -20.03 15.11
CA GLY A 95 10.36 -21.35 14.48
C GLY A 95 9.06 -22.11 14.76
N GLY A 96 7.95 -21.40 14.96
CA GLY A 96 6.64 -22.00 15.25
C GLY A 96 6.43 -22.38 16.72
N ASN A 97 7.30 -21.95 17.63
CA ASN A 97 7.11 -22.20 19.05
C ASN A 97 6.04 -21.27 19.64
N CYS A 98 4.80 -21.77 19.71
CA CYS A 98 3.65 -21.04 20.25
C CYS A 98 3.84 -20.57 21.70
N ALA A 99 4.63 -21.26 22.52
CA ALA A 99 4.87 -20.85 23.90
C ALA A 99 5.81 -19.64 23.97
N GLU A 100 6.86 -19.65 23.14
CA GLU A 100 7.82 -18.55 23.04
C GLU A 100 7.19 -17.33 22.34
N THR A 101 6.38 -17.56 21.30
CA THR A 101 5.60 -16.50 20.62
C THR A 101 4.66 -15.81 21.60
N ALA A 102 3.90 -16.56 22.41
CA ALA A 102 2.99 -16.01 23.40
C ALA A 102 3.73 -15.16 24.45
N ARG A 103 4.90 -15.62 24.92
CA ARG A 103 5.75 -14.86 25.84
C ARG A 103 6.24 -13.54 25.22
N ARG A 104 6.70 -13.57 23.97
CA ARG A 104 7.17 -12.37 23.25
C ARG A 104 6.07 -11.36 22.95
N LEU A 105 4.87 -11.84 22.66
CA LEU A 105 3.70 -11.00 22.40
C LEU A 105 3.00 -10.51 23.69
N GLY A 106 3.41 -10.98 24.87
CA GLY A 106 2.78 -10.60 26.15
C GLY A 106 1.35 -11.13 26.34
N ILE A 107 0.95 -12.15 25.57
CA ILE A 107 -0.40 -12.73 25.62
C ILE A 107 -0.36 -14.17 26.14
N SER A 108 -1.48 -14.67 26.66
CA SER A 108 -1.56 -16.06 27.11
C SER A 108 -1.58 -17.04 25.93
N ARG A 109 -1.00 -18.23 26.14
CA ARG A 109 -0.94 -19.31 25.14
C ARG A 109 -2.34 -19.73 24.64
N THR A 110 -3.35 -19.65 25.50
CA THR A 110 -4.75 -19.96 25.17
C THR A 110 -5.40 -18.88 24.29
N THR A 111 -5.03 -17.61 24.48
CA THR A 111 -5.46 -16.49 23.62
C THR A 111 -4.83 -16.61 22.23
N LEU A 112 -3.53 -16.95 22.16
CA LEU A 112 -2.84 -17.21 20.89
C LEU A 112 -3.51 -18.36 20.12
N TRP A 113 -3.81 -19.49 20.78
CA TRP A 113 -4.46 -20.62 20.13
C TRP A 113 -5.87 -20.33 19.62
N ARG A 114 -6.69 -19.58 20.39
CA ARG A 114 -8.03 -19.17 19.93
C ARG A 114 -7.97 -18.32 18.66
N ARG A 115 -7.00 -17.38 18.60
CA ARG A 115 -6.78 -16.52 17.43
C ARG A 115 -6.33 -17.33 16.22
N LEU A 116 -5.36 -18.24 16.40
CA LEU A 116 -4.91 -19.14 15.32
C LEU A 116 -6.01 -20.08 14.84
N LYS A 117 -6.91 -20.52 15.72
CA LYS A 117 -8.05 -21.36 15.33
C LYS A 117 -9.08 -20.57 14.53
N ALA A 118 -9.35 -19.32 14.88
CA ALA A 118 -10.25 -18.45 14.12
C ALA A 118 -9.75 -18.15 12.71
N GLU A 119 -8.43 -18.23 12.47
CA GLU A 119 -7.85 -18.10 11.12
C GLU A 119 -7.93 -19.37 10.26
N ARG A 120 -8.14 -20.54 10.89
CA ARG A 120 -8.18 -21.84 10.22
C ARG A 120 -9.59 -22.33 9.91
N SER A 121 -10.62 -21.56 10.28
CA SER A 121 -12.04 -21.84 10.03
C SER A 121 -12.57 -20.91 8.95
#